data_AF-A0A357G038-F1
#
_entry.id   AF-A0A357G038-F1
#
_cell.length_a   1.000
_cell.length_b   1.000
_cell.length_c   1.000
_cell.angle_alpha   90.00
_cell.angle_beta   90.00
_cell.angle_gamma   90.00
#
_symmetry.space_group_name_H-M   'P 1'
#
loop_
_entity.id
_entity.type
_entity.pdbx_description
1 polymer ?
#
loop_
_entity_poly.entity_id
_entity_poly.type
_entity_poly.pdbx_seq_one_letter_code
_entity_poly.pdbx_strand_id
1 'polypeptide(L)'
;MSKKLEKLFGDTYLARNVPESVHIPPLGINRTDIVKPIEHATLDDIAFAAQALDKKADALRDELYALHRLYKEARANGALGSDNIVHAITGKNGGTQ
;
A
#
# COMPACT_ATOMS: atom_id res chain seq x y z
N MET A 1 29.87 -4.15 -1.70
CA MET A 1 28.94 -4.69 -2.71
C MET A 1 29.62 -5.82 -3.49
N SER A 2 28.95 -6.96 -3.69
CA SER A 2 29.46 -8.04 -4.55
C SER A 2 29.32 -7.66 -6.04
N LYS A 3 30.30 -8.00 -6.89
CA LYS A 3 30.24 -7.82 -8.37
C LYS A 3 28.96 -8.39 -9.02
N LYS A 4 28.35 -9.39 -8.38
CA LYS A 4 27.10 -10.03 -8.85
C LYS A 4 25.87 -9.18 -8.55
N LEU A 5 25.88 -8.48 -7.42
CA LEU A 5 24.86 -7.49 -7.06
C LEU A 5 24.97 -6.26 -7.96
N GLU A 6 26.19 -5.77 -8.22
CA GLU A 6 26.42 -4.66 -9.17
C GLU A 6 25.86 -4.96 -10.57
N LYS A 7 25.98 -6.20 -11.05
CA LYS A 7 25.41 -6.63 -12.33
C LYS A 7 23.88 -6.69 -12.31
N LEU A 8 23.27 -7.11 -11.20
CA LEU A 8 21.80 -7.07 -11.00
C LEU A 8 21.27 -5.64 -10.91
N PHE A 9 22.01 -4.74 -10.26
CA PHE A 9 21.74 -3.31 -10.22
C PHE A 9 22.06 -2.59 -11.55
N GLY A 10 22.69 -3.28 -12.51
CA GLY A 10 22.86 -2.79 -13.88
C GLY A 10 21.53 -2.60 -14.62
N ASP A 11 20.47 -3.29 -14.20
CA ASP A 11 19.10 -2.99 -14.62
C ASP A 11 18.59 -1.77 -13.84
N THR A 12 18.44 -0.66 -14.56
CA THR A 12 18.14 0.68 -14.03
C THR A 12 16.97 0.78 -13.04
N TYR A 13 16.05 -0.19 -13.06
CA TYR A 13 14.92 -0.28 -12.15
C TYR A 13 15.32 -0.85 -10.79
N LEU A 14 16.10 -1.94 -10.76
CA LEU A 14 16.53 -2.57 -9.51
C LEU A 14 17.52 -1.68 -8.75
N ALA A 15 18.45 -1.00 -9.45
CA ALA A 15 19.36 -0.04 -8.82
C ALA A 15 18.67 1.07 -8.04
N ARG A 16 17.47 1.50 -8.48
CA ARG A 16 16.77 2.64 -7.87
C ARG A 16 15.81 2.25 -6.76
N ASN A 17 15.20 1.07 -6.87
CA ASN A 17 14.02 0.72 -6.08
C ASN A 17 14.24 -0.45 -5.13
N VAL A 18 15.36 -1.15 -5.24
CA VAL A 18 15.67 -2.24 -4.32
C VAL A 18 16.19 -1.64 -3.00
N PRO A 19 15.62 -2.06 -1.85
CA PRO A 19 16.07 -1.56 -0.56
C PRO A 19 17.40 -2.21 -0.16
N GLU A 20 18.20 -1.50 0.65
CA GLU A 20 19.44 -2.03 1.22
C GLU A 20 19.18 -3.16 2.23
N SER A 21 18.01 -3.15 2.86
CA SER A 21 17.56 -4.16 3.81
C SER A 21 16.11 -4.56 3.58
N VAL A 22 15.79 -5.79 3.95
CA VAL A 22 14.47 -6.40 3.80
C VAL A 22 13.90 -6.62 5.19
N HIS A 23 12.71 -6.09 5.41
CA HIS A 23 11.93 -6.33 6.63
C HIS A 23 11.02 -7.54 6.42
N ILE A 24 11.25 -8.60 7.19
CA ILE A 24 10.44 -9.81 7.23
C ILE A 24 9.59 -9.76 8.49
N PRO A 25 8.29 -9.47 8.39
CA PRO A 25 7.42 -9.43 9.54
C PRO A 25 7.09 -10.85 10.03
N PRO A 26 6.60 -10.98 11.27
CA PRO A 26 6.10 -12.24 11.80
C PRO A 26 4.99 -12.82 10.89
N LEU A 27 5.22 -13.99 10.31
CA LEU A 27 4.29 -14.65 9.39
C LEU A 27 4.03 -16.09 9.85
N GLY A 28 2.75 -16.39 10.15
CA GLY A 28 2.30 -17.72 10.53
C GLY A 28 2.94 -18.23 11.83
N ILE A 29 3.64 -19.36 11.73
CA ILE A 29 4.31 -20.01 12.89
C ILE A 29 5.60 -19.26 13.26
N ASN A 30 6.20 -18.53 12.31
CA ASN A 30 7.42 -17.78 12.54
C ASN A 30 7.06 -16.42 13.13
N ARG A 31 7.31 -16.26 14.44
CA ARG A 31 6.90 -15.06 15.21
C ARG A 31 7.95 -13.95 15.25
N THR A 32 9.07 -14.16 14.58
CA THR A 32 10.23 -13.28 14.70
C THR A 32 10.12 -12.16 13.69
N ASP A 33 10.14 -10.92 14.18
CA ASP A 33 10.31 -9.73 13.35
C ASP A 33 11.81 -9.57 13.06
N ILE A 34 12.18 -9.61 11.78
CA ILE A 34 13.58 -9.64 11.36
C ILE A 34 13.83 -8.59 10.28
N VAL A 35 14.92 -7.85 10.41
CA VAL A 35 15.49 -7.02 9.35
C VAL A 35 16.82 -7.62 8.92
N LYS A 36 16.98 -7.90 7.63
CA LYS A 36 18.22 -8.45 7.05
C LYS A 36 18.77 -7.53 5.96
N PRO A 37 20.10 -7.37 5.84
CA PRO A 37 20.71 -6.85 4.61
C PRO A 37 20.26 -7.68 3.42
N ILE A 38 19.96 -7.03 2.28
CA ILE A 38 19.43 -7.77 1.12
C ILE A 38 20.41 -8.81 0.57
N GLU A 39 21.70 -8.58 0.75
CA GLU A 39 22.79 -9.51 0.44
C GLU A 39 22.76 -10.81 1.25
N HIS A 40 22.05 -10.83 2.38
CA HIS A 40 21.85 -12.00 3.23
C HIS A 40 20.40 -12.53 3.19
N ALA A 41 19.51 -11.87 2.45
CA ALA A 41 18.12 -12.29 2.33
C ALA A 41 18.02 -13.56 1.47
N THR A 42 17.23 -14.54 1.93
CA THR A 42 16.87 -15.71 1.14
C THR A 42 15.70 -15.39 0.20
N LEU A 43 15.41 -16.29 -0.74
CA LEU A 43 14.24 -16.14 -1.60
C LEU A 43 12.92 -16.11 -0.79
N ASP A 44 12.84 -16.94 0.25
CA ASP A 44 11.68 -16.98 1.14
C ASP A 44 11.54 -15.66 1.94
N ASP A 45 12.66 -15.08 2.40
CA ASP A 45 12.65 -13.77 3.08
C ASP A 45 12.04 -12.68 2.17
N ILE A 46 12.42 -12.67 0.88
CA ILE A 46 11.86 -11.74 -0.11
C ILE A 46 10.38 -12.00 -0.35
N ALA A 47 9.97 -13.26 -0.51
CA ALA A 47 8.58 -13.63 -0.74
C ALA A 47 7.68 -13.22 0.45
N PHE A 48 8.15 -13.41 1.67
CA PHE A 48 7.46 -13.00 2.90
C PHE A 48 7.37 -11.49 3.06
N ALA A 49 8.47 -10.77 2.80
CA ALA A 49 8.46 -9.31 2.80
C ALA A 49 7.50 -8.75 1.74
N ALA A 50 7.52 -9.30 0.53
CA ALA A 50 6.62 -8.91 -0.56
C ALA A 50 5.15 -9.16 -0.19
N GLN A 51 4.82 -10.37 0.31
CA GLN A 51 3.46 -10.69 0.73
C GLN A 51 2.93 -9.74 1.81
N ALA A 52 3.79 -9.30 2.73
CA ALA A 52 3.38 -8.34 3.76
C ALA A 52 3.17 -6.93 3.20
N LEU A 53 3.99 -6.50 2.23
CA LEU A 53 3.80 -5.25 1.51
C LEU A 53 2.53 -5.27 0.66
N ASP A 54 2.25 -6.38 -0.02
CA ASP A 54 1.02 -6.56 -0.80
C ASP A 54 -0.22 -6.40 0.09
N LYS A 55 -0.23 -6.98 1.28
CA LYS A 55 -1.33 -6.78 2.25
C LYS A 55 -1.53 -5.32 2.65
N LYS A 56 -0.43 -4.55 2.81
CA LYS A 56 -0.52 -3.12 3.11
C LYS A 56 -1.04 -2.35 1.89
N ALA A 57 -0.59 -2.71 0.69
CA ALA A 57 -1.05 -2.12 -0.55
C ALA A 57 -2.54 -2.39 -0.78
N ASP A 58 -3.01 -3.60 -0.53
CA ASP A 58 -4.42 -3.99 -0.62
C ASP A 58 -5.27 -3.17 0.34
N ALA A 59 -4.86 -3.05 1.62
CA ALA A 59 -5.58 -2.23 2.59
C ALA A 59 -5.70 -0.76 2.15
N LEU A 60 -4.63 -0.17 1.62
CA LEU A 60 -4.65 1.18 1.06
C LEU A 60 -5.56 1.29 -0.18
N ARG A 61 -5.58 0.25 -1.02
CA ARG A 61 -6.44 0.18 -2.21
C ARG A 61 -7.91 0.10 -1.83
N ASP A 62 -8.24 -0.68 -0.82
CA ASP A 62 -9.60 -0.83 -0.29
C ASP A 62 -10.09 0.50 0.30
N GLU A 63 -9.25 1.19 1.07
CA GLU A 63 -9.54 2.53 1.59
C GLU A 63 -9.78 3.53 0.45
N LEU A 64 -8.89 3.59 -0.54
CA LEU A 64 -9.03 4.45 -1.71
C LEU A 64 -10.34 4.16 -2.47
N TYR A 65 -10.66 2.88 -2.66
CA TYR A 65 -11.88 2.48 -3.35
C TYR A 65 -13.13 2.91 -2.59
N ALA A 66 -13.14 2.74 -1.26
CA ALA A 66 -14.23 3.21 -0.40
C ALA A 66 -14.45 4.73 -0.55
N LEU A 67 -13.37 5.52 -0.53
CA LEU A 67 -13.44 6.97 -0.73
C LEU A 67 -13.97 7.36 -2.11
N HIS A 68 -13.48 6.72 -3.19
CA HIS A 68 -14.00 6.93 -4.53
C HIS A 68 -15.48 6.61 -4.64
N ARG A 69 -15.93 5.54 -4.00
CA ARG A 69 -17.33 5.15 -4.00
C ARG A 69 -18.21 6.16 -3.26
N LEU A 70 -17.81 6.58 -2.06
CA LEU A 70 -18.49 7.63 -1.31
C LEU A 70 -18.61 8.91 -2.13
N TYR A 71 -17.52 9.35 -2.75
CA TYR A 71 -17.50 10.52 -3.60
C TYR A 71 -18.46 10.39 -4.80
N LYS A 72 -18.43 9.26 -5.49
CA LYS A 72 -19.29 9.01 -6.65
C LYS A 72 -20.77 9.00 -6.27
N GLU A 73 -21.13 8.36 -5.15
CA GLU A 73 -22.51 8.33 -4.64
C GLU A 73 -22.99 9.73 -4.24
N ALA A 74 -22.16 10.50 -3.52
CA ALA A 74 -22.48 11.88 -3.16
C ALA A 74 -22.69 12.79 -4.39
N ARG A 75 -21.83 12.67 -5.42
CA ARG A 75 -21.99 13.42 -6.67
C ARG A 75 -23.23 13.03 -7.45
N ALA A 76 -23.60 11.75 -7.45
CA ALA A 76 -24.85 11.29 -8.06
C ALA A 76 -26.08 11.90 -7.38
N ASN A 77 -25.98 12.23 -6.09
CA ASN A 77 -27.01 12.94 -5.33
C ASN A 77 -26.94 14.48 -5.45
N GLY A 78 -26.06 15.02 -6.31
CA GLY A 78 -25.95 16.46 -6.56
C GLY A 78 -25.05 17.23 -5.59
N ALA A 79 -24.24 16.54 -4.77
CA ALA A 79 -23.38 17.19 -3.79
C ALA A 79 -22.30 18.08 -4.43
N LEU A 80 -22.02 19.20 -3.76
CA LEU A 80 -20.96 20.15 -4.05
C LEU A 80 -19.69 19.83 -3.24
N GLY A 81 -18.56 20.42 -3.62
CA GLY A 81 -17.24 20.08 -3.04
C GLY A 81 -17.09 20.41 -1.54
N SER A 82 -17.92 21.31 -1.01
CA SER A 82 -17.94 21.69 0.40
C SER A 82 -18.94 20.90 1.25
N ASP A 83 -19.76 20.05 0.63
CA ASP A 83 -20.86 19.39 1.33
C ASP A 83 -20.35 18.26 2.24
N ASN A 84 -21.04 18.06 3.37
CA ASN A 84 -20.76 16.94 4.23
C ASN A 84 -21.18 15.61 3.56
N ILE A 85 -20.27 14.64 3.55
CA ILE A 85 -20.45 13.38 2.83
C ILE A 85 -21.63 12.55 3.33
N VAL A 86 -21.90 12.54 4.64
CA VAL A 86 -23.00 11.77 5.22
C VAL A 86 -24.34 12.38 4.85
N HIS A 87 -24.45 13.71 4.91
CA HIS A 87 -25.65 14.43 4.48
C HIS A 87 -25.92 14.26 2.98
N ALA A 88 -24.88 14.40 2.16
CA ALA A 88 -24.93 14.22 0.71
C ALA A 88 -25.44 12.82 0.30
N ILE A 89 -24.98 11.75 0.98
CA ILE A 89 -25.38 10.38 0.65
C ILE A 89 -26.77 10.05 1.20
N THR A 90 -27.11 10.53 2.40
CA THR A 90 -28.39 10.22 3.05
C THR A 90 -29.57 11.05 2.54
N GLY A 91 -29.35 11.99 1.61
CA GLY A 91 -30.39 12.85 1.05
C GLY A 91 -31.01 13.82 2.08
N LYS A 92 -30.41 13.92 3.28
CA LYS A 92 -30.68 15.03 4.20
C LYS A 92 -29.93 16.24 3.67
N ASN A 93 -30.46 16.83 2.61
CA ASN A 93 -30.09 18.17 2.20
C ASN A 93 -30.42 19.08 3.39
N GLY A 94 -29.41 19.39 4.20
CA GLY A 94 -29.41 20.56 5.08
C GLY A 94 -29.36 21.81 4.22
N GLY A 95 -30.38 22.00 3.38
CA GLY A 95 -30.63 23.22 2.63
C GLY A 95 -31.15 24.28 3.58
N THR A 96 -30.22 24.90 4.31
CA THR A 96 -30.34 26.27 4.77
C THR A 96 -29.15 27.02 4.22
N GLN A 97 -29.27 27.49 2.98
CA GLN A 97 -29.18 28.88 2.56
C GLN A 97 -29.21 28.98 1.03
#